data_AF-A0A1Q7REM9-F1
#
_entry.id   AF-A0A1Q7REM9-F1
#
_cell.length_a   1.000
_cell.length_b   1.000
_cell.length_c   1.000
_cell.angle_alpha   90.00
_cell.angle_beta   90.00
_cell.angle_gamma   90.00
#
_symmetry.space_group_name_H-M   'P 1'
#
loop_
_entity.id
_entity.type
_entity.pdbx_description
1 polymer ?
#
loop_
_entity_poly.entity_id
_entity_poly.type
_entity_poly.pdbx_seq_one_letter_code
_entity_poly.pdbx_strand_id
1 'polypeptide(L)'
;MIRMESAERTGGGDAAAVERTLAGDRDAFRVLVERHSRGLFRLAYRMTGNAHDAEEIAQEAFLRAYQKLGRFESRSNFGTWLFRIAANISVDRLRKRKSEEAHRELPSQTLDGDAVSPAELVADERPAPDRMALSMELQKKMRAAMEELTPAERTAFVMRHWEGCRIEEIARTLRLRPGAAKNTVFRAIQKLRRSLEPFVAPRGASAARAFAKICDAAPENDG
;
A
#
# COMPACT_ATOMS: atom_id res chain seq x y z
N MET A 1 -13.92 22.28 -43.66
CA MET A 1 -13.24 20.97 -43.63
C MET A 1 -12.74 20.76 -42.21
N ILE A 2 -13.35 19.78 -41.53
CA ILE A 2 -13.07 19.23 -40.19
C ILE A 2 -13.10 20.21 -39.00
N ARG A 3 -14.32 20.28 -38.44
CA ARG A 3 -14.67 20.63 -37.07
C ARG A 3 -14.15 19.51 -36.14
N MET A 4 -13.09 19.77 -35.37
CA MET A 4 -12.70 18.94 -34.22
C MET A 4 -13.38 19.51 -32.98
N GLU A 5 -14.63 19.13 -32.82
CA GLU A 5 -15.38 19.25 -31.57
C GLU A 5 -15.07 18.00 -30.72
N SER A 6 -15.04 18.19 -29.39
CA SER A 6 -14.96 17.15 -28.36
C SER A 6 -13.57 16.66 -27.92
N ALA A 7 -12.75 17.60 -27.42
CA ALA A 7 -11.91 17.33 -26.25
C ALA A 7 -12.77 17.42 -24.97
N GLU A 8 -13.70 16.48 -24.79
CA GLU A 8 -14.42 16.36 -23.52
C GLU A 8 -13.48 15.71 -22.50
N ARG A 9 -13.10 16.53 -21.51
CA ARG A 9 -12.46 16.17 -20.25
C ARG A 9 -12.93 14.78 -19.76
N THR A 10 -12.07 13.77 -19.90
CA THR A 10 -12.20 12.50 -19.18
C THR A 10 -11.79 12.76 -17.73
N GLY A 11 -12.63 13.50 -17.01
CA GLY A 11 -12.44 13.92 -15.62
C GLY A 11 -13.63 13.52 -14.77
N GLY A 12 -14.21 12.34 -15.01
CA GLY A 12 -15.19 11.76 -14.10
C GLY A 12 -14.50 11.33 -12.81
N GLY A 13 -15.09 11.65 -11.67
CA GLY A 13 -14.70 11.06 -10.38
C GLY A 13 -14.86 9.54 -10.41
N ASP A 14 -14.27 8.84 -9.45
CA ASP A 14 -14.33 7.37 -9.38
C ASP A 14 -15.78 6.84 -9.49
N ALA A 15 -16.73 7.53 -8.88
CA ALA A 15 -18.16 7.18 -8.93
C ALA A 15 -18.69 7.11 -10.38
N ALA A 16 -18.37 8.08 -11.23
CA ALA A 16 -18.84 8.10 -12.62
C ALA A 16 -18.21 6.98 -13.46
N ALA A 17 -16.94 6.64 -13.19
CA ALA A 17 -16.29 5.51 -13.86
C ALA A 17 -16.89 4.16 -13.40
N VAL A 18 -17.22 4.03 -12.11
CA VAL A 18 -17.94 2.86 -11.58
C VAL A 18 -19.31 2.71 -12.22
N GLU A 19 -20.13 3.77 -12.25
CA GLU A 19 -21.48 3.72 -12.85
C GLU A 19 -21.45 3.30 -14.32
N ARG A 20 -20.56 3.89 -15.12
CA ARG A 20 -20.40 3.51 -16.54
C ARG A 20 -19.94 2.06 -16.70
N THR A 21 -19.02 1.60 -15.85
CA THR A 21 -18.58 0.20 -15.87
C THR A 21 -19.75 -0.74 -15.58
N LEU A 22 -20.60 -0.41 -14.61
CA LEU A 22 -21.79 -1.20 -14.28
C LEU A 22 -22.85 -1.16 -15.39
N ALA A 23 -22.92 -0.07 -16.16
CA ALA A 23 -23.77 0.05 -17.34
C ALA A 23 -23.25 -0.73 -18.57
N GLY A 24 -22.10 -1.40 -18.47
CA GLY A 24 -21.55 -2.26 -19.51
C GLY A 24 -20.44 -1.62 -20.35
N ASP A 25 -20.06 -0.37 -20.07
CA ASP A 25 -18.89 0.28 -20.68
C ASP A 25 -17.62 -0.31 -20.07
N ARG A 26 -17.01 -1.27 -20.76
CA ARG A 26 -15.79 -1.94 -20.30
C ARG A 26 -14.59 -1.00 -20.26
N ASP A 27 -14.55 0.02 -21.11
CA ASP A 27 -13.44 0.97 -21.14
C ASP A 27 -13.50 1.96 -19.97
N ALA A 28 -14.68 2.20 -19.38
CA ALA A 28 -14.80 3.00 -18.17
C ALA A 28 -13.99 2.44 -16.99
N PHE A 29 -13.79 1.13 -16.90
CA PHE A 29 -12.97 0.54 -15.84
C PHE A 29 -11.48 0.87 -16.00
N ARG A 30 -11.02 1.13 -17.22
CA ARG A 30 -9.62 1.49 -17.49
C ARG A 30 -9.22 2.77 -16.76
N VAL A 31 -10.13 3.73 -16.67
CA VAL A 31 -9.92 4.98 -15.91
C VAL A 31 -9.63 4.70 -14.43
N LEU A 32 -10.33 3.72 -13.84
CA LEU A 32 -10.09 3.30 -12.45
C LEU A 32 -8.72 2.61 -12.32
N VAL A 33 -8.34 1.78 -13.28
CA VAL A 33 -7.03 1.12 -13.30
C VAL A 33 -5.90 2.14 -13.37
N GLU A 34 -5.96 3.06 -14.34
CA GLU A 34 -4.96 4.10 -14.55
C GLU A 34 -4.78 4.95 -13.29
N ARG A 35 -5.88 5.42 -12.70
CA ARG A 35 -5.85 6.28 -11.50
C ARG A 35 -5.30 5.58 -10.26
N HIS A 36 -5.64 4.30 -10.06
CA HIS A 36 -5.33 3.60 -8.80
C HIS A 36 -4.12 2.67 -8.86
N SER A 37 -3.59 2.38 -10.07
CA SER A 37 -2.49 1.43 -10.29
C SER A 37 -1.26 1.70 -9.43
N ARG A 38 -0.75 2.95 -9.44
CA ARG A 38 0.46 3.33 -8.70
C ARG A 38 0.26 3.20 -7.19
N GLY A 39 -0.89 3.62 -6.67
CA GLY A 39 -1.22 3.50 -5.25
C GLY A 39 -1.32 2.04 -4.82
N LEU A 40 -2.02 1.22 -5.62
CA LEU A 40 -2.22 -0.20 -5.36
C LEU A 40 -0.90 -0.97 -5.35
N PHE A 41 -0.03 -0.70 -6.34
CA PHE A 41 1.30 -1.29 -6.42
C PHE A 41 2.14 -0.91 -5.20
N ARG A 42 2.16 0.38 -4.82
CA ARG A 42 2.91 0.83 -3.62
C ARG A 42 2.42 0.11 -2.37
N LEU A 43 1.11 -0.01 -2.15
CA LEU A 43 0.56 -0.75 -1.02
C LEU A 43 1.02 -2.21 -1.04
N ALA A 44 0.90 -2.89 -2.18
CA ALA A 44 1.29 -4.29 -2.29
C ALA A 44 2.79 -4.47 -2.05
N TYR A 45 3.63 -3.59 -2.59
CA TYR A 45 5.07 -3.61 -2.38
C TYR A 45 5.46 -3.36 -0.92
N ARG A 46 4.79 -2.41 -0.27
CA ARG A 46 4.92 -2.11 1.17
C ARG A 46 4.53 -3.30 2.05
N MET A 47 3.65 -4.16 1.56
CA MET A 47 3.22 -5.38 2.23
C MET A 47 4.19 -6.56 2.01
N THR A 48 4.64 -6.77 0.78
CA THR A 48 5.40 -7.98 0.38
C THR A 48 6.92 -7.81 0.46
N GLY A 49 7.39 -6.58 0.24
CA GLY A 49 8.82 -6.27 0.05
C GLY A 49 9.36 -6.65 -1.33
N ASN A 50 8.55 -7.24 -2.20
CA ASN A 50 8.94 -7.81 -3.49
C ASN A 50 8.09 -7.19 -4.62
N ALA A 51 8.75 -6.71 -5.69
CA ALA A 51 8.10 -6.03 -6.80
C ALA A 51 7.21 -6.97 -7.63
N HIS A 52 7.70 -8.17 -7.95
CA HIS A 52 6.94 -9.16 -8.70
C HIS A 52 5.66 -9.58 -7.97
N ASP A 53 5.77 -9.88 -6.66
CA ASP A 53 4.59 -10.14 -5.83
C ASP A 53 3.60 -8.97 -5.83
N ALA A 54 4.13 -7.73 -5.81
CA ALA A 54 3.30 -6.53 -5.80
C ALA A 54 2.53 -6.34 -7.12
N GLU A 55 3.17 -6.60 -8.26
CA GLU A 55 2.51 -6.58 -9.58
C GLU A 55 1.39 -7.61 -9.66
N GLU A 56 1.68 -8.86 -9.25
CA GLU A 56 0.67 -9.91 -9.28
C GLU A 56 -0.52 -9.61 -8.35
N ILE A 57 -0.25 -9.07 -7.15
CA ILE A 57 -1.31 -8.64 -6.23
C ILE A 57 -2.15 -7.53 -6.84
N ALA A 58 -1.51 -6.54 -7.48
CA ALA A 58 -2.22 -5.43 -8.11
C ALA A 58 -3.14 -5.92 -9.25
N GLN A 59 -2.63 -6.80 -10.11
CA GLN A 59 -3.41 -7.41 -11.20
C GLN A 59 -4.60 -8.19 -10.66
N GLU A 60 -4.36 -9.10 -9.70
CA GLU A 60 -5.41 -9.91 -9.08
C GLU A 60 -6.45 -9.03 -8.35
N ALA A 61 -6.01 -7.95 -7.70
CA ALA A 61 -6.90 -7.02 -7.03
C ALA A 61 -7.83 -6.28 -8.01
N PHE A 62 -7.31 -5.81 -9.14
CA PHE A 62 -8.14 -5.19 -10.19
C PHE A 62 -9.11 -6.18 -10.81
N LEU A 63 -8.68 -7.42 -11.08
CA LEU A 63 -9.55 -8.47 -11.60
C LEU A 63 -10.71 -8.76 -10.64
N ARG A 64 -10.41 -8.92 -9.35
CA ARG A 64 -11.44 -9.13 -8.31
C ARG A 64 -12.33 -7.90 -8.12
N ALA A 65 -11.77 -6.70 -8.23
CA ALA A 65 -12.53 -5.47 -8.15
C ALA A 65 -13.55 -5.38 -9.30
N TYR A 66 -13.13 -5.68 -10.52
CA TYR A 66 -14.02 -5.74 -11.69
C TYR A 66 -15.15 -6.74 -11.48
N GLN A 67 -14.83 -7.98 -11.07
CA GLN A 67 -15.82 -9.04 -10.82
C GLN A 67 -16.81 -8.70 -9.69
N LYS A 68 -16.36 -7.94 -8.69
CA LYS A 68 -17.16 -7.59 -7.51
C LYS A 68 -17.74 -6.19 -7.57
N LEU A 69 -17.55 -5.47 -8.68
CA LEU A 69 -17.94 -4.06 -8.78
C LEU A 69 -19.43 -3.87 -8.54
N GLY A 70 -20.28 -4.81 -8.99
CA GLY A 70 -21.72 -4.78 -8.74
C GLY A 70 -22.13 -4.92 -7.27
N ARG A 71 -21.19 -5.29 -6.38
CA ARG A 71 -21.40 -5.35 -4.92
C ARG A 71 -20.76 -4.17 -4.20
N PHE A 72 -20.20 -3.21 -4.93
CA PHE A 72 -19.62 -2.01 -4.34
C PHE A 72 -20.76 -1.06 -3.94
N GLU A 73 -20.99 -0.93 -2.63
CA GLU A 73 -22.10 -0.14 -2.07
C GLU A 73 -21.76 1.35 -1.86
N SER A 74 -20.63 1.85 -2.40
CA SER A 74 -20.18 3.24 -2.25
C SER A 74 -20.12 3.80 -0.81
N ARG A 75 -20.02 2.92 0.20
CA ARG A 75 -19.86 3.31 1.62
C ARG A 75 -18.45 3.85 1.95
N SER A 76 -17.52 3.68 1.03
CA SER A 76 -16.15 4.21 1.03
C SER A 76 -15.83 4.61 -0.41
N ASN A 77 -14.83 5.46 -0.64
CA ASN A 77 -14.35 5.70 -2.00
C ASN A 77 -13.82 4.38 -2.61
N PHE A 78 -13.78 4.33 -3.95
CA PHE A 78 -13.38 3.12 -4.69
C PHE A 78 -11.94 2.71 -4.35
N GLY A 79 -11.01 3.67 -4.29
CA GLY A 79 -9.61 3.41 -3.91
C GLY A 79 -9.47 2.68 -2.57
N THR A 80 -10.18 3.12 -1.53
CA THR A 80 -10.19 2.46 -0.22
C THR A 80 -10.76 1.04 -0.30
N TRP A 81 -11.83 0.84 -1.07
CA TRP A 81 -12.39 -0.49 -1.28
C TRP A 81 -11.42 -1.42 -2.03
N LEU A 82 -10.74 -0.90 -3.04
CA LEU A 82 -9.72 -1.61 -3.81
C LEU A 82 -8.50 -1.97 -2.95
N PHE A 83 -8.02 -1.05 -2.11
CA PHE A 83 -6.93 -1.31 -1.16
C PHE A 83 -7.28 -2.41 -0.17
N ARG A 84 -8.54 -2.51 0.26
CA ARG A 84 -8.98 -3.63 1.10
C ARG A 84 -8.92 -4.96 0.35
N ILE A 85 -9.23 -4.99 -0.95
CA ILE A 85 -9.09 -6.20 -1.77
C ILE A 85 -7.61 -6.61 -1.85
N ALA A 86 -6.72 -5.68 -2.19
CA ALA A 86 -5.28 -5.95 -2.27
C ALA A 86 -4.67 -6.34 -0.91
N ALA A 87 -5.08 -5.70 0.17
CA ALA A 87 -4.64 -6.05 1.52
C ALA A 87 -5.03 -7.48 1.91
N ASN A 88 -6.24 -7.93 1.56
CA ASN A 88 -6.65 -9.32 1.78
C ASN A 88 -5.75 -10.30 1.00
N ILE A 89 -5.53 -10.05 -0.28
CA ILE A 89 -4.64 -10.90 -1.12
C ILE A 89 -3.22 -10.93 -0.53
N SER A 90 -2.71 -9.76 -0.10
CA SER A 90 -1.39 -9.62 0.51
C SER A 90 -1.27 -10.43 1.79
N VAL A 91 -2.26 -10.35 2.69
CA VAL A 91 -2.29 -11.12 3.95
C VAL A 91 -2.26 -12.61 3.67
N ASP A 92 -3.07 -13.08 2.73
CA ASP A 92 -3.14 -14.50 2.39
C ASP A 92 -1.79 -15.00 1.83
N ARG A 93 -1.15 -14.24 0.94
CA ARG A 93 0.19 -14.55 0.43
C ARG A 93 1.27 -14.57 1.51
N LEU A 94 1.30 -13.55 2.38
CA LEU A 94 2.26 -13.47 3.48
C LEU A 94 2.09 -14.62 4.48
N ARG A 95 0.85 -15.05 4.75
CA ARG A 95 0.58 -16.22 5.60
C ARG A 95 1.09 -17.50 4.96
N LYS A 96 0.85 -17.69 3.65
CA LYS A 96 1.33 -18.85 2.91
C LYS A 96 2.85 -18.92 2.93
N ARG A 97 3.54 -17.81 2.63
CA ARG A 97 5.01 -17.73 2.65
C ARG A 97 5.58 -18.08 4.03
N LYS A 98 5.03 -17.50 5.10
CA LYS A 98 5.45 -17.81 6.47
C LYS A 98 5.24 -19.29 6.82
N SER A 99 4.15 -19.89 6.35
CA SER A 99 3.92 -21.33 6.52
C SER A 99 4.98 -22.15 5.79
N GLU A 100 5.28 -21.82 4.53
CA GLU A 100 6.29 -22.53 3.73
C GLU A 100 7.70 -22.39 4.32
N GLU A 101 8.06 -21.20 4.80
CA GLU A 101 9.31 -20.94 5.52
C GLU A 101 9.41 -21.77 6.81
N ALA A 102 8.32 -21.89 7.57
CA ALA A 102 8.30 -22.68 8.81
C ALA A 102 8.44 -24.20 8.59
N HIS A 103 8.06 -24.70 7.41
CA HIS A 103 8.22 -26.12 7.06
C HIS A 103 9.56 -26.43 6.37
N ARG A 104 10.38 -25.41 6.09
CA ARG A 104 11.69 -25.55 5.45
C ARG A 104 12.76 -25.32 6.51
N GLU A 105 13.39 -26.38 7.03
CA GLU A 105 14.43 -26.34 8.08
C GLU A 105 15.77 -25.70 7.63
N LEU A 106 15.79 -24.76 6.68
CA LEU A 106 17.00 -24.02 6.32
C LEU A 106 16.70 -22.52 6.11
N PRO A 107 17.59 -21.63 6.58
CA PRO A 107 17.44 -20.20 6.35
C PRO A 107 17.69 -19.91 4.87
N SER A 108 16.60 -19.76 4.11
CA SER A 108 16.63 -19.19 2.77
C SER A 108 16.91 -17.70 2.90
N GLN A 109 18.20 -17.33 2.94
CA GLN A 109 18.61 -15.98 2.58
C GLN A 109 18.44 -15.82 1.07
N THR A 110 17.25 -15.42 0.63
CA THR A 110 17.05 -14.90 -0.72
C THR A 110 17.23 -13.38 -0.67
N LEU A 111 18.49 -12.98 -0.57
CA LEU A 111 18.95 -11.74 -1.20
C LEU A 111 19.30 -12.15 -2.62
N ASP A 112 18.42 -11.86 -3.57
CA ASP A 112 18.78 -11.48 -4.93
C ASP A 112 17.50 -11.27 -5.74
N GLY A 113 17.40 -10.06 -6.27
CA GLY A 113 16.28 -9.57 -7.06
C GLY A 113 16.75 -8.25 -7.65
N ASP A 114 17.71 -8.34 -8.55
CA ASP A 114 18.20 -7.21 -9.33
C ASP A 114 17.12 -6.79 -10.35
N ALA A 115 17.15 -5.51 -10.72
CA ALA A 115 16.27 -4.81 -11.67
C ALA A 115 14.88 -4.35 -11.14
N VAL A 116 14.90 -3.25 -10.39
CA VAL A 116 14.35 -1.90 -10.72
C VAL A 116 14.74 -1.03 -9.52
N SER A 117 15.37 0.13 -9.72
CA SER A 117 15.71 1.05 -8.63
C SER A 117 14.47 1.33 -7.75
N PRO A 118 14.36 0.78 -6.53
CA PRO A 118 13.16 0.94 -5.70
C PRO A 118 12.96 2.39 -5.24
N ALA A 119 13.99 3.22 -5.43
CA ALA A 119 14.00 4.62 -5.07
C ALA A 119 13.06 5.46 -5.94
N GLU A 120 12.84 5.12 -7.21
CA GLU A 120 12.04 5.96 -8.12
C GLU A 120 10.55 5.67 -8.06
N LEU A 121 10.14 4.45 -7.71
CA LEU A 121 8.72 4.06 -7.59
C LEU A 121 8.09 4.51 -6.25
N VAL A 122 8.92 4.76 -5.24
CA VAL A 122 8.50 5.07 -3.86
C VAL A 122 8.81 6.51 -3.45
N ALA A 123 9.69 7.22 -4.17
CA ALA A 123 9.97 8.63 -3.88
C ALA A 123 8.85 9.55 -4.40
N ASP A 124 8.32 10.37 -3.51
CA ASP A 124 7.79 11.69 -3.87
C ASP A 124 8.90 12.74 -3.73
N GLU A 125 8.88 13.66 -4.69
CA GLU A 125 9.72 14.84 -4.95
C GLU A 125 11.08 15.02 -4.21
N ARG A 126 12.15 14.85 -5.00
CA ARG A 126 13.57 15.28 -4.90
C ARG A 126 14.09 15.91 -3.59
N PRO A 127 14.89 15.16 -2.80
CA PRO A 127 15.89 15.71 -1.90
C PRO A 127 17.34 15.59 -2.43
N ALA A 128 18.24 16.46 -1.96
CA ALA A 128 19.65 16.56 -2.35
C ALA A 128 20.50 15.29 -2.08
N PRO A 129 21.68 15.10 -2.71
CA PRO A 129 22.44 13.83 -2.74
C PRO A 129 22.78 13.22 -1.37
N ASP A 130 23.24 14.02 -0.41
CA ASP A 130 23.53 13.54 0.96
C ASP A 130 22.26 13.12 1.72
N ARG A 131 21.12 13.76 1.40
CA ARG A 131 19.80 13.38 1.93
C ARG A 131 19.27 12.12 1.25
N MET A 132 19.66 11.83 0.01
CA MET A 132 19.30 10.58 -0.70
C MET A 132 20.00 9.38 -0.07
N ALA A 133 21.29 9.46 0.25
CA ALA A 133 22.03 8.38 0.89
C ALA A 133 21.48 8.07 2.30
N LEU A 134 21.25 9.09 3.12
CA LEU A 134 20.61 8.95 4.43
C LEU A 134 19.17 8.40 4.32
N SER A 135 18.45 8.80 3.27
CA SER A 135 17.11 8.29 2.97
C SER A 135 17.12 6.82 2.56
N MET A 136 18.10 6.37 1.78
CA MET A 136 18.22 4.97 1.36
C MET A 136 18.52 4.04 2.54
N GLU A 137 19.42 4.44 3.43
CA GLU A 137 19.70 3.67 4.64
C GLU A 137 18.47 3.60 5.55
N LEU A 138 17.79 4.74 5.76
CA LEU A 138 16.55 4.78 6.53
C LEU A 138 15.43 3.94 5.89
N GLN A 139 15.31 3.95 4.55
CA GLN A 139 14.36 3.10 3.81
C GLN A 139 14.70 1.61 3.96
N LYS A 140 15.98 1.24 3.91
CA LYS A 140 16.42 -0.14 4.15
C LYS A 140 16.10 -0.59 5.57
N LYS A 141 16.32 0.27 6.56
CA LYS A 141 15.96 0.01 7.97
C LYS A 141 14.45 -0.07 8.19
N MET A 142 13.68 0.81 7.54
CA MET A 142 12.22 0.74 7.55
C MET A 142 11.73 -0.59 6.99
N ARG A 143 12.28 -1.02 5.85
CA ARG A 143 11.94 -2.31 5.24
C ARG A 143 12.20 -3.47 6.19
N ALA A 144 13.39 -3.52 6.80
CA ALA A 144 13.73 -4.54 7.79
C ALA A 144 12.78 -4.51 9.01
N ALA A 145 12.48 -3.32 9.53
CA ALA A 145 11.53 -3.18 10.65
C ALA A 145 10.10 -3.62 10.27
N MET A 146 9.68 -3.38 9.02
CA MET A 146 8.40 -3.86 8.49
C MET A 146 8.38 -5.39 8.35
N GLU A 147 9.52 -6.01 8.05
CA GLU A 147 9.67 -7.48 7.97
C GLU A 147 9.45 -8.15 9.33
N GLU A 148 9.85 -7.50 10.43
CA GLU A 148 9.64 -7.99 11.81
C GLU A 148 8.17 -7.98 12.27
N LEU A 149 7.31 -7.22 11.58
CA LEU A 149 5.89 -7.19 11.89
C LEU A 149 5.19 -8.48 11.45
N THR A 150 4.23 -8.94 12.27
CA THR A 150 3.31 -9.98 11.82
C THR A 150 2.50 -9.48 10.62
N PRO A 151 1.98 -10.37 9.75
CA PRO A 151 1.17 -9.95 8.60
C PRO A 151 0.01 -9.03 8.98
N ALA A 152 -0.64 -9.28 10.13
CA ALA A 152 -1.73 -8.45 10.63
C ALA A 152 -1.27 -7.06 11.10
N GLU A 153 -0.13 -6.97 11.80
CA GLU A 153 0.46 -5.69 12.22
C GLU A 153 0.92 -4.87 11.02
N ARG A 154 1.60 -5.50 10.06
CA ARG A 154 2.03 -4.84 8.82
C ARG A 154 0.84 -4.26 8.05
N THR A 155 -0.19 -5.09 7.83
CA THR A 155 -1.43 -4.66 7.16
C THR A 155 -2.08 -3.48 7.87
N ALA A 156 -2.22 -3.58 9.19
CA ALA A 156 -2.85 -2.53 10.00
C ALA A 156 -2.09 -1.21 9.90
N PHE A 157 -0.74 -1.26 9.93
CA PHE A 157 0.12 -0.10 9.78
C PHE A 157 -0.01 0.53 8.39
N VAL A 158 0.17 -0.27 7.32
CA VAL A 158 0.10 0.19 5.93
C VAL A 158 -1.26 0.84 5.65
N MET A 159 -2.36 0.13 5.94
CA MET A 159 -3.69 0.65 5.70
C MET A 159 -3.96 1.94 6.48
N ARG A 160 -3.50 2.05 7.74
CA ARG A 160 -3.79 3.22 8.57
C ARG A 160 -2.94 4.44 8.19
N HIS A 161 -1.64 4.26 8.03
CA HIS A 161 -0.70 5.37 7.97
C HIS A 161 -0.30 5.76 6.56
N TRP A 162 -0.44 4.86 5.60
CA TRP A 162 -0.09 5.14 4.22
C TRP A 162 -1.29 5.32 3.32
N GLU A 163 -2.40 4.62 3.61
CA GLU A 163 -3.62 4.73 2.81
C GLU A 163 -4.78 5.45 3.54
N GLY A 164 -4.56 5.93 4.77
CA GLY A 164 -5.56 6.70 5.53
C GLY A 164 -6.84 5.93 5.90
N CYS A 165 -6.85 4.60 5.84
CA CYS A 165 -8.04 3.79 6.09
C CYS A 165 -8.54 3.94 7.54
N ARG A 166 -9.87 3.89 7.69
CA ARG A 166 -10.55 3.94 8.98
C ARG A 166 -10.36 2.64 9.76
N ILE A 167 -10.47 2.69 11.08
CA ILE A 167 -10.28 1.49 11.93
C ILE A 167 -11.29 0.40 11.59
N GLU A 168 -12.50 0.77 11.22
CA GLU A 168 -13.57 -0.14 10.81
C GLU A 168 -13.22 -0.89 9.52
N GLU A 169 -12.51 -0.24 8.60
CA GLU A 169 -12.07 -0.85 7.34
C GLU A 169 -10.95 -1.85 7.58
N ILE A 170 -9.97 -1.46 8.40
CA ILE A 170 -8.88 -2.32 8.84
C ILE A 170 -9.42 -3.54 9.59
N ALA A 171 -10.38 -3.33 10.49
CA ALA A 171 -11.06 -4.39 11.24
C ALA A 171 -11.74 -5.40 10.30
N ARG A 172 -12.46 -4.91 9.28
CA ARG A 172 -13.08 -5.79 8.26
C ARG A 172 -12.06 -6.58 7.46
N THR A 173 -10.97 -5.95 7.02
CA THR A 173 -9.89 -6.62 6.27
C THR A 173 -9.23 -7.70 7.11
N LEU A 174 -8.87 -7.38 8.35
CA LEU A 174 -8.21 -8.32 9.25
C LEU A 174 -9.15 -9.32 9.93
N ARG A 175 -10.46 -9.21 9.71
CA ARG A 175 -11.51 -9.99 10.39
C ARG A 175 -11.41 -9.90 11.92
N LEU A 176 -11.18 -8.69 12.41
CA LEU A 176 -11.04 -8.36 13.83
C LEU A 176 -12.18 -7.46 14.31
N ARG A 177 -12.39 -7.39 15.62
CA ARG A 177 -13.22 -6.32 16.22
C ARG A 177 -12.51 -4.96 16.11
N PRO A 178 -13.21 -3.82 16.01
CA PRO A 178 -12.58 -2.50 15.89
C PRO A 178 -11.55 -2.19 16.99
N GLY A 179 -11.85 -2.54 18.26
CA GLY A 179 -10.89 -2.38 19.35
C GLY A 179 -9.62 -3.23 19.19
N ALA A 180 -9.74 -4.45 18.67
CA ALA A 180 -8.60 -5.29 18.37
C ALA A 180 -7.77 -4.73 17.20
N ALA A 181 -8.42 -4.21 16.15
CA ALA A 181 -7.72 -3.53 15.05
C ALA A 181 -6.94 -2.30 15.52
N LYS A 182 -7.53 -1.47 16.39
CA LYS A 182 -6.85 -0.33 17.03
C LYS A 182 -5.61 -0.78 17.81
N ASN A 183 -5.73 -1.85 18.59
CA ASN A 183 -4.60 -2.41 19.33
C ASN A 183 -3.52 -2.96 18.40
N THR A 184 -3.89 -3.60 17.30
CA THR A 184 -2.94 -4.09 16.28
C THR A 184 -2.17 -2.94 15.63
N VAL A 185 -2.85 -1.85 15.25
CA VAL A 185 -2.18 -0.62 14.76
C VAL A 185 -1.19 -0.11 15.79
N PHE A 186 -1.63 0.03 17.05
CA PHE A 186 -0.76 0.51 18.12
C PHE A 186 0.47 -0.38 18.33
N ARG A 187 0.29 -1.71 18.35
CA ARG A 187 1.40 -2.67 18.47
C ARG A 187 2.39 -2.56 17.31
N ALA A 188 1.89 -2.41 16.08
CA ALA A 188 2.74 -2.22 14.91
C ALA A 188 3.61 -0.96 15.06
N ILE A 189 3.00 0.18 15.45
CA ILE A 189 3.72 1.43 15.72
C ILE A 189 4.80 1.24 16.80
N GLN A 190 4.48 0.59 17.91
CA GLN A 190 5.42 0.39 19.01
C GLN A 190 6.59 -0.53 18.64
N LYS A 191 6.36 -1.53 17.79
CA LYS A 191 7.44 -2.36 17.24
C LYS A 191 8.35 -1.55 16.32
N LEU A 192 7.78 -0.85 15.34
CA LEU A 192 8.54 -0.02 14.42
C LEU A 192 9.34 1.06 15.15
N ARG A 193 8.76 1.72 16.16
CA ARG A 193 9.47 2.72 16.97
C ARG A 193 10.69 2.11 17.65
N ARG A 194 10.56 0.95 18.28
CA ARG A 194 11.70 0.27 18.95
C ARG A 194 12.78 -0.17 17.96
N SER A 195 12.40 -0.70 16.80
CA SER A 195 13.37 -1.13 15.78
C SER A 195 14.10 0.06 15.13
N LEU A 196 13.48 1.24 15.11
CA LEU A 196 14.04 2.45 14.50
C LEU A 196 14.73 3.40 15.50
N GLU A 197 14.44 3.30 16.80
CA GLU A 197 14.99 4.14 17.87
C GLU A 197 16.53 4.28 17.83
N PRO A 198 17.32 3.20 17.63
CA PRO A 198 18.79 3.30 17.58
C PRO A 198 19.32 4.16 16.42
N PHE A 199 18.52 4.33 15.37
CA PHE A 199 18.93 4.99 14.13
C PHE A 199 18.50 6.44 14.05
N VAL A 200 17.50 6.84 14.85
CA VAL A 200 17.07 8.24 14.91
C VAL A 200 17.70 9.00 16.08
N ALA A 201 18.26 8.29 17.06
CA ALA A 201 18.88 8.90 18.24
C ALA A 201 20.28 9.54 18.07
N PRO A 202 21.14 9.21 17.08
CA PRO A 202 22.40 9.91 16.91
C PRO A 202 22.29 10.91 15.74
N ARG A 203 22.28 12.21 16.09
CA ARG A 203 22.24 13.42 15.23
C ARG A 203 20.87 14.13 15.15
N GLY A 204 20.39 14.63 16.29
CA GLY A 204 19.61 15.88 16.37
C GLY A 204 18.23 15.93 15.70
N ALA A 205 17.77 14.89 15.01
CA ALA A 205 16.41 14.77 14.51
C ALA A 205 15.63 13.81 15.42
N SER A 206 14.48 14.26 15.94
CA SER A 206 13.64 13.43 16.81
C SER A 206 13.15 12.16 16.08
N ALA A 207 13.16 11.00 16.76
CA ALA A 207 12.51 9.76 16.34
C ALA A 207 11.07 10.00 15.85
N ALA A 208 10.38 10.94 16.48
CA ALA A 208 9.03 11.35 16.10
C ALA A 208 8.98 12.05 14.73
N ARG A 209 10.01 12.81 14.35
CA ARG A 209 10.04 13.58 13.09
C ARG A 209 10.43 12.70 11.90
N ALA A 210 11.33 11.72 12.08
CA ALA A 210 11.61 10.71 11.05
C ALA A 210 10.42 9.77 10.85
N PHE A 211 9.79 9.33 11.94
CA PHE A 211 8.56 8.52 11.90
C PHE A 211 7.40 9.31 11.27
N ALA A 212 7.22 10.58 11.61
CA ALA A 212 6.26 11.47 10.96
C ALA A 212 6.56 11.60 9.46
N LYS A 213 7.80 11.85 9.05
CA LYS A 213 8.16 11.93 7.63
C LYS A 213 7.92 10.63 6.84
N ILE A 214 8.01 9.48 7.51
CA ILE A 214 7.67 8.16 6.93
C ILE A 214 6.16 7.97 6.83
N CYS A 215 5.38 8.47 7.79
CA CYS A 215 3.92 8.46 7.78
C CYS A 215 3.31 9.53 6.85
N ASP A 216 3.96 10.68 6.70
CA ASP A 216 3.54 11.86 5.93
C ASP A 216 3.88 11.72 4.43
N ALA A 217 4.57 10.64 4.02
CA ALA A 217 4.70 10.24 2.61
C ALA A 217 3.41 9.54 2.10
N ALA A 218 2.25 9.99 2.56
CA ALA A 218 0.93 9.63 2.10
C ALA A 218 0.37 10.82 1.30
N PRO A 219 -0.21 10.60 0.11
CA PRO A 219 -0.85 11.69 -0.60
C PRO A 219 -2.02 12.23 0.23
N GLU A 220 -2.11 13.56 0.33
CA GLU A 220 -3.33 14.25 0.74
C GLU A 220 -4.49 13.71 -0.10
N ASN A 221 -5.35 12.90 0.52
CA ASN A 221 -6.54 12.39 -0.13
C ASN A 221 -7.65 13.42 0.09
N ASP A 222 -7.60 14.51 -0.68
CA ASP A 222 -8.72 15.42 -0.85
C ASP A 222 -9.79 14.75 -1.73
N GLY A 223 -10.98 14.54 -1.15
CA GLY A 223 -12.19 14.12 -1.88
C GLY A 223 -12.94 12.94 -1.28
#